data_AF-A0A0G2I5Z6-F1
#
_entry.id   AF-A0A0G2I5Z6-F1
#
_cell.length_a   1.000
_cell.length_b   1.000
_cell.length_c   1.000
_cell.angle_alpha   90.00
_cell.angle_beta   90.00
_cell.angle_gamma   90.00
#
_symmetry.space_group_name_H-M   'P 1'
#
loop_
_entity.id
_entity.type
_entity.pdbx_description
1 polymer ?
#
loop_
_entity_poly.entity_id
_entity_poly.type
_entity_poly.pdbx_seq_one_letter_code
_entity_poly.pdbx_strand_id
1 'polypeptide(L)'
;MVTTPGQQYALYYMKFSGATVLALLATAVAALPVDAGTSDAPISPDTLLAGPETSDGALARGWDCDNQHGSNHQNLKYLHSQFNRRFGTSKLHMARNQCYILECNKYYFGVCNAAARDVWEVSGDRNIVAGTNPGKGSRCAIKLDPVNNHYLSYLYTLSSEVSLGGLNNVVRKC
;
A
#
# COMPACT_ATOMS: atom_id res chain seq x y z
N MET A 1 16.34 -34.89 6.40
CA MET A 1 16.21 -33.91 5.30
C MET A 1 14.80 -34.01 4.76
N VAL A 2 13.95 -33.04 5.08
CA VAL A 2 12.58 -32.98 4.55
C VAL A 2 12.57 -31.91 3.48
N THR A 3 12.44 -32.33 2.23
CA THR A 3 12.21 -31.48 1.06
C THR A 3 10.72 -31.15 1.00
N THR A 4 10.35 -29.89 1.20
CA THR A 4 8.97 -29.41 1.00
C THR A 4 8.87 -28.79 -0.39
N PRO A 5 7.84 -29.13 -1.19
CA PRO A 5 7.77 -28.77 -2.61
C PRO A 5 7.47 -27.28 -2.79
N GLY A 6 8.06 -26.71 -3.85
CA GLY A 6 7.93 -25.30 -4.21
C GLY A 6 6.48 -24.91 -4.49
N GLN A 7 6.01 -23.88 -3.79
CA GLN A 7 4.80 -23.17 -4.19
C GLN A 7 5.11 -22.37 -5.46
N GLN A 8 4.58 -22.85 -6.59
CA GLN A 8 4.41 -22.06 -7.79
C GLN A 8 3.37 -20.97 -7.50
N TYR A 9 3.82 -19.73 -7.32
CA TYR A 9 2.90 -18.60 -7.24
C TYR A 9 2.59 -18.10 -8.65
N ALA A 10 1.34 -18.30 -9.06
CA ALA A 10 0.79 -17.73 -10.28
C ALA A 10 0.72 -16.21 -10.15
N LEU A 11 1.75 -15.51 -10.63
CA LEU A 11 1.68 -14.09 -10.98
C LEU A 11 0.67 -13.96 -12.13
N TYR A 12 -0.59 -13.70 -11.78
CA TYR A 12 -1.64 -13.49 -12.77
C TYR A 12 -1.30 -12.24 -13.61
N TYR A 13 -1.07 -12.49 -14.90
CA TYR A 13 -0.89 -11.51 -15.96
C TYR A 13 -1.96 -10.42 -15.90
N MET A 14 -1.58 -9.18 -15.59
CA MET A 14 -2.43 -8.02 -15.85
C MET A 14 -2.11 -7.48 -17.24
N LYS A 15 -2.84 -7.96 -18.25
CA LYS A 15 -2.95 -7.34 -19.58
C LYS A 15 -4.22 -6.51 -19.59
N PHE A 16 -4.18 -5.18 -19.71
CA PHE A 16 -5.41 -4.50 -20.09
C PHE A 16 -5.23 -3.31 -21.03
N SER A 17 -6.03 -3.39 -22.09
CA SER A 17 -6.21 -2.43 -23.15
C SER A 17 -7.21 -1.36 -22.74
N GLY A 18 -6.82 -0.10 -22.97
CA GLY A 18 -7.58 0.92 -23.71
C GLY A 18 -9.02 1.25 -23.33
N ALA A 19 -9.19 2.56 -23.02
CA ALA A 19 -10.36 3.42 -23.26
C ALA A 19 -11.27 3.82 -22.06
N THR A 20 -10.99 5.03 -21.57
CA THR A 20 -11.94 6.17 -21.43
C THR A 20 -12.83 6.34 -20.18
N VAL A 21 -12.37 7.26 -19.31
CA VAL A 21 -13.03 8.45 -18.69
C VAL A 21 -14.45 8.35 -18.10
N LEU A 22 -14.59 8.65 -16.80
CA LEU A 22 -15.49 9.72 -16.30
C LEU A 22 -15.14 10.14 -14.86
N ALA A 23 -15.01 11.45 -14.63
CA ALA A 23 -14.75 12.06 -13.32
C ALA A 23 -16.04 12.56 -12.68
N LEU A 24 -16.22 12.32 -11.37
CA LEU A 24 -17.19 13.07 -10.56
C LEU A 24 -16.48 13.70 -9.35
N LEU A 25 -16.65 15.01 -9.23
CA LEU A 25 -16.27 15.86 -8.10
C LEU A 25 -17.42 15.89 -7.09
N ALA A 26 -17.10 15.87 -5.80
CA ALA A 26 -18.00 16.35 -4.75
C ALA A 26 -17.17 17.03 -3.65
N THR A 27 -17.39 18.33 -3.52
CA THR A 27 -16.91 19.22 -2.44
C THR A 27 -17.88 19.22 -1.28
N ALA A 28 -17.39 19.18 -0.04
CA ALA A 28 -18.05 19.84 1.09
C ALA A 28 -17.04 20.17 2.20
N VAL A 29 -17.12 21.40 2.69
CA VAL A 29 -16.32 22.05 3.73
C VAL A 29 -17.19 22.15 4.99
N ALA A 30 -16.63 21.94 6.18
CA ALA A 30 -16.81 22.82 7.34
C ALA A 30 -16.03 22.26 8.55
N ALA A 31 -15.20 23.13 9.14
CA ALA A 31 -14.47 22.95 10.37
C ALA A 31 -15.34 23.36 11.58
N LEU A 32 -15.04 22.81 12.76
CA LEU A 32 -15.12 23.54 14.02
C LEU A 32 -13.97 23.11 14.96
N PRO A 33 -13.33 24.05 15.68
CA PRO A 33 -12.27 23.77 16.64
C PRO A 33 -12.82 23.58 18.05
N VAL A 34 -12.07 22.89 18.92
CA VAL A 34 -12.05 23.23 20.34
C VAL A 34 -10.71 22.84 20.96
N ASP A 35 -10.30 23.72 21.85
CA ASP A 35 -8.96 23.96 22.36
C ASP A 35 -8.65 23.23 23.67
N ALA A 36 -7.35 23.23 23.97
CA ALA A 36 -6.72 23.35 25.29
C ALA A 36 -6.52 22.13 26.23
N GLY A 37 -5.25 22.02 26.68
CA GLY A 37 -4.80 21.38 27.93
C GLY A 37 -3.50 20.60 27.75
N THR A 38 -2.31 21.24 27.69
CA THR A 38 -1.31 21.41 28.79
C THR A 38 -0.79 20.06 29.35
N SER A 39 0.50 19.75 29.55
CA SER A 39 1.77 20.49 29.62
C SER A 39 2.95 19.53 29.39
N ASP A 40 4.12 20.10 29.09
CA ASP A 40 5.42 19.47 28.88
C ASP A 40 6.01 18.70 30.08
N ALA A 41 6.77 17.63 29.79
CA ALA A 41 8.20 17.44 30.14
C ALA A 41 8.67 15.99 29.84
N PRO A 42 9.98 15.67 29.84
CA PRO A 42 10.93 15.83 28.74
C PRO A 42 11.41 14.47 28.18
N ILE A 43 11.70 14.41 26.88
CA ILE A 43 12.32 13.23 26.24
C ILE A 43 13.84 13.36 26.41
N SER A 44 14.43 12.47 27.20
CA SER A 44 15.89 12.27 27.22
C SER A 44 16.28 11.38 26.03
N PRO A 45 17.23 11.76 25.17
CA PRO A 45 17.58 11.01 23.96
C PRO A 45 18.73 10.03 24.25
N ASP A 46 18.56 9.11 25.19
CA ASP A 46 19.57 8.07 25.45
C ASP A 46 18.92 6.83 26.07
N THR A 47 18.31 6.00 25.23
CA THR A 47 18.10 4.57 25.52
C THR A 47 18.15 3.77 24.21
N LEU A 48 19.39 3.47 23.80
CA LEU A 48 19.91 2.13 23.45
C LEU A 48 19.02 1.32 22.49
N LEU A 49 19.33 1.28 21.20
CA LEU A 49 20.25 0.33 20.56
C LEU A 49 20.12 -1.13 21.06
N ALA A 50 19.74 -2.01 20.12
CA ALA A 50 20.08 -3.43 20.02
C ALA A 50 19.60 -4.39 21.14
N GLY A 51 18.60 -5.22 20.80
CA GLY A 51 18.20 -6.42 21.54
C GLY A 51 17.38 -7.36 20.63
N PRO A 52 17.34 -8.66 20.92
CA PRO A 52 17.87 -9.70 20.04
C PRO A 52 16.87 -10.31 19.05
N GLU A 53 17.44 -10.82 17.98
CA GLU A 53 16.88 -11.72 16.99
C GLU A 53 16.47 -13.05 17.68
N THR A 54 15.21 -13.12 18.09
CA THR A 54 14.54 -14.38 18.43
C THR A 54 13.38 -14.59 17.47
N SER A 55 13.67 -15.41 16.46
CA SER A 55 12.71 -16.18 15.68
C SER A 55 11.78 -16.95 16.62
N ASP A 56 10.48 -16.61 16.61
CA ASP A 56 9.36 -17.55 16.57
C ASP A 56 8.01 -16.78 16.63
N GLY A 57 7.24 -16.83 15.53
CA GLY A 57 5.80 -16.52 15.57
C GLY A 57 5.28 -15.25 14.88
N ALA A 58 6.02 -14.62 13.96
CA ALA A 58 5.45 -13.60 13.07
C ALA A 58 5.78 -13.94 11.62
N LEU A 59 4.79 -14.36 10.83
CA LEU A 59 4.90 -14.37 9.38
C LEU A 59 5.43 -12.99 8.95
N ALA A 60 6.59 -12.96 8.31
CA ALA A 60 7.26 -11.71 7.96
C ALA A 60 6.30 -10.86 7.10
N ARG A 61 5.82 -9.75 7.66
CA ARG A 61 5.07 -8.68 6.98
C ARG A 61 6.03 -7.89 6.09
N GLY A 62 6.55 -8.56 5.07
CA GLY A 62 7.52 -8.00 4.15
C GLY A 62 6.88 -7.61 2.82
N TRP A 63 7.52 -6.70 2.12
CA TRP A 63 7.27 -6.54 0.70
C TRP A 63 7.85 -7.75 -0.04
N ASP A 64 7.05 -8.34 -0.91
CA ASP A 64 7.49 -9.31 -1.91
C ASP A 64 7.81 -8.54 -3.19
N CYS A 65 9.06 -8.58 -3.65
CA CYS A 65 9.57 -7.79 -4.77
C CYS A 65 10.31 -8.69 -5.76
N ASP A 66 10.07 -8.51 -7.05
CA ASP A 66 10.64 -9.37 -8.10
C ASP A 66 12.06 -8.97 -8.53
N ASN A 67 12.44 -7.70 -8.36
CA ASN A 67 13.76 -7.19 -8.75
C ASN A 67 14.50 -6.61 -7.53
N GLN A 68 15.78 -6.26 -7.68
CA GLN A 68 16.63 -5.67 -6.61
C GLN A 68 17.00 -4.19 -6.86
N HIS A 69 16.21 -3.47 -7.65
CA HIS A 69 16.40 -2.03 -7.89
C HIS A 69 15.06 -1.28 -7.80
N GLY A 70 15.10 0.05 -7.65
CA GLY A 70 13.93 0.91 -7.88
C GLY A 70 13.13 1.28 -6.63
N SER A 71 13.06 0.45 -5.59
CA SER A 71 12.39 0.87 -4.34
C SER A 71 13.28 1.72 -3.45
N ASN A 72 12.64 2.70 -2.84
CA ASN A 72 13.16 3.51 -1.76
C ASN A 72 12.02 3.76 -0.76
N HIS A 73 12.29 3.52 0.53
CA HIS A 73 11.30 3.71 1.61
C HIS A 73 10.82 5.16 1.72
N GLN A 74 11.70 6.14 1.52
CA GLN A 74 11.33 7.56 1.55
C GLN A 74 10.37 7.91 0.40
N ASN A 75 10.60 7.33 -0.79
CA ASN A 75 9.70 7.51 -1.92
C ASN A 75 8.34 6.83 -1.69
N LEU A 76 8.31 5.65 -1.06
CA LEU A 76 7.08 5.01 -0.63
C LEU A 76 6.27 5.90 0.33
N LYS A 77 6.93 6.49 1.35
CA LYS A 77 6.28 7.43 2.28
C LYS A 77 5.72 8.67 1.57
N TYR A 78 6.46 9.20 0.59
CA TYR A 78 6.01 10.31 -0.24
C TYR A 78 4.77 9.93 -1.06
N LEU A 79 4.80 8.80 -1.76
CA LEU A 79 3.66 8.29 -2.53
C LEU A 79 2.44 8.03 -1.66
N HIS A 80 2.61 7.47 -0.47
CA HIS A 80 1.54 7.28 0.51
C HIS A 80 0.88 8.62 0.90
N SER A 81 1.68 9.65 1.16
CA SER A 81 1.16 11.00 1.46
C SER A 81 0.36 11.56 0.29
N GLN A 82 0.89 11.48 -0.94
CA GLN A 82 0.18 11.93 -2.14
C GLN A 82 -1.09 11.09 -2.42
N PHE A 83 -1.07 9.80 -2.08
CA PHE A 83 -2.23 8.93 -2.22
C PHE A 83 -3.36 9.38 -1.32
N ASN A 84 -3.07 9.61 -0.04
CA ASN A 84 -4.04 10.12 0.92
C ASN A 84 -4.54 11.51 0.53
N ARG A 85 -3.69 12.38 -0.03
CA ARG A 85 -4.11 13.68 -0.57
C ARG A 85 -5.10 13.52 -1.73
N ARG A 86 -4.92 12.51 -2.57
CA ARG A 86 -5.69 12.35 -3.80
C ARG A 86 -6.95 11.51 -3.63
N PHE A 87 -6.95 10.53 -2.75
CA PHE A 87 -8.07 9.60 -2.52
C PHE A 87 -8.74 9.78 -1.15
N GLY A 88 -8.18 10.65 -0.30
CA GLY A 88 -8.63 10.83 1.08
C GLY A 88 -7.95 9.87 2.04
N THR A 89 -7.96 10.21 3.33
CA THR A 89 -7.39 9.39 4.41
C THR A 89 -8.33 8.31 4.91
N SER A 90 -9.63 8.41 4.62
CA SER A 90 -10.63 7.38 4.93
C SER A 90 -10.37 6.08 4.15
N LYS A 91 -10.83 4.96 4.72
CA LYS A 91 -10.83 3.67 4.02
C LYS A 91 -11.65 3.74 2.73
N LEU A 92 -11.15 3.10 1.69
CA LEU A 92 -11.82 3.07 0.39
C LEU A 92 -12.83 1.92 0.29
N HIS A 93 -13.95 2.18 -0.37
CA HIS A 93 -14.86 1.12 -0.85
C HIS A 93 -14.42 0.72 -2.24
N MET A 94 -14.06 -0.55 -2.42
CA MET A 94 -13.54 -1.07 -3.68
C MET A 94 -14.50 -2.12 -4.23
N ALA A 95 -14.91 -1.92 -5.49
CA ALA A 95 -15.65 -2.93 -6.23
C ALA A 95 -14.81 -4.21 -6.41
N ARG A 96 -15.46 -5.29 -6.84
CA ARG A 96 -14.74 -6.51 -7.26
C ARG A 96 -13.64 -6.19 -8.29
N ASN A 97 -12.47 -6.79 -8.12
CA ASN A 97 -11.32 -6.62 -9.03
C ASN A 97 -10.97 -5.15 -9.34
N GLN A 98 -11.12 -4.25 -8.37
CA GLN A 98 -10.81 -2.84 -8.52
C GLN A 98 -9.53 -2.48 -7.74
N CYS A 99 -8.70 -1.65 -8.36
CA CYS A 99 -7.59 -0.98 -7.70
C CYS A 99 -7.78 0.54 -7.65
N TYR A 100 -7.30 1.14 -6.57
CA TYR A 100 -7.05 2.58 -6.48
C TYR A 100 -5.55 2.80 -6.55
N ILE A 101 -5.10 3.55 -7.55
CA ILE A 101 -3.67 3.67 -7.88
C ILE A 101 -3.32 5.13 -8.07
N LEU A 102 -2.21 5.53 -7.46
CA LEU A 102 -1.58 6.82 -7.66
C LEU A 102 -0.30 6.66 -8.45
N GLU A 103 -0.10 7.53 -9.44
CA GLU A 103 1.16 7.68 -10.18
C GLU A 103 1.86 9.01 -9.81
N CYS A 104 3.03 8.96 -9.17
CA CYS A 104 3.96 10.11 -9.10
C CYS A 104 5.34 9.71 -9.60
N ASN A 105 6.05 10.60 -10.29
CA ASN A 105 7.50 10.48 -10.54
C ASN A 105 7.94 9.10 -11.07
N LYS A 106 7.15 8.50 -11.97
CA LYS A 106 7.36 7.15 -12.54
C LYS A 106 7.17 5.97 -11.55
N TYR A 107 6.47 6.19 -10.45
CA TYR A 107 6.11 5.14 -9.50
C TYR A 107 4.61 5.06 -9.34
N TYR A 108 4.12 3.83 -9.20
CA TYR A 108 2.78 3.53 -8.73
C TYR A 108 2.79 3.16 -7.26
N PHE A 109 1.80 3.67 -6.54
CA PHE A 109 1.40 3.17 -5.23
C PHE A 109 -0.11 2.97 -5.22
N GLY A 110 -0.58 1.86 -4.68
CA GLY A 110 -2.02 1.58 -4.70
C GLY A 110 -2.44 0.41 -3.83
N VAL A 111 -3.76 0.26 -3.75
CA VAL A 111 -4.47 -0.82 -3.07
C VAL A 111 -5.43 -1.48 -4.06
N CYS A 112 -5.48 -2.81 -4.04
CA CYS A 112 -6.30 -3.62 -4.93
C CYS A 112 -7.17 -4.58 -4.13
N ASN A 113 -8.43 -4.71 -4.55
CA ASN A 113 -9.35 -5.75 -4.13
C ASN A 113 -9.38 -6.87 -5.17
N ALA A 114 -8.77 -8.02 -4.85
CA ALA A 114 -8.78 -9.22 -5.68
C ALA A 114 -10.02 -10.13 -5.44
N ALA A 115 -10.97 -9.70 -4.61
CA ALA A 115 -12.17 -10.48 -4.34
C ALA A 115 -13.16 -10.40 -5.50
N ALA A 116 -13.97 -11.45 -5.66
CA ALA A 116 -15.14 -11.44 -6.55
C ALA A 116 -16.33 -10.61 -6.01
N ARG A 117 -16.13 -9.86 -4.92
CA ARG A 117 -17.13 -9.03 -4.23
C ARG A 117 -16.54 -7.69 -3.82
N ASP A 118 -17.40 -6.76 -3.43
CA ASP A 118 -16.98 -5.47 -2.91
C ASP A 118 -16.34 -5.62 -1.53
N VAL A 119 -15.33 -4.78 -1.28
CA VAL A 119 -14.53 -4.82 -0.07
C VAL A 119 -14.23 -3.40 0.39
N TRP A 120 -14.35 -3.19 1.70
CA TRP A 120 -13.76 -2.02 2.35
C TRP A 120 -12.29 -2.28 2.66
N GLU A 121 -11.45 -1.30 2.35
CA GLU A 121 -10.10 -1.24 2.87
C GLU A 121 -10.11 -1.29 4.41
N VAL A 122 -9.11 -1.94 5.01
CA VAL A 122 -8.96 -1.98 6.46
C VAL A 122 -8.33 -0.67 6.94
N SER A 123 -8.92 -0.08 7.98
CA SER A 123 -8.43 1.18 8.53
C SER A 123 -7.03 1.01 9.11
N GLY A 124 -6.10 1.88 8.71
CA GLY A 124 -4.72 1.88 9.21
C GLY A 124 -3.73 1.07 8.36
N ASP A 125 -4.18 0.19 7.47
CA ASP A 125 -3.31 -0.67 6.66
C ASP A 125 -2.33 0.15 5.80
N ARG A 126 -2.79 1.26 5.21
CA ARG A 126 -1.90 2.15 4.43
C ARG A 126 -0.71 2.66 5.23
N ASN A 127 -0.89 2.95 6.52
CA ASN A 127 0.19 3.42 7.39
C ASN A 127 1.18 2.30 7.68
N ILE A 128 0.69 1.07 7.90
CA ILE A 128 1.53 -0.11 8.09
C ILE A 128 2.35 -0.37 6.82
N VAL A 129 1.70 -0.40 5.66
CA VAL A 129 2.34 -0.59 4.36
C VAL A 129 3.43 0.46 4.09
N ALA A 130 3.13 1.74 4.32
CA ALA A 130 4.11 2.81 4.17
C ALA A 130 5.24 2.76 5.22
N GLY A 131 4.98 2.17 6.38
CA GLY A 131 5.95 1.93 7.45
C GLY A 131 6.90 0.78 7.16
N THR A 132 6.47 -0.24 6.41
CA THR A 132 7.30 -1.39 6.03
C THR A 132 8.27 -1.03 4.91
N ASN A 133 9.56 -1.24 5.13
CA ASN A 133 10.60 -0.94 4.14
C ASN A 133 10.59 -1.98 2.99
N PRO A 134 10.39 -1.58 1.72
CA PRO A 134 10.46 -2.49 0.56
C PRO A 134 11.88 -2.93 0.20
N GLY A 135 12.89 -2.52 0.98
CA GLY A 135 14.28 -2.74 0.66
C GLY A 135 14.65 -2.02 -0.63
N LYS A 136 15.41 -2.70 -1.49
CA LYS A 136 15.87 -2.16 -2.77
C LYS A 136 15.04 -2.64 -3.96
N GLY A 137 14.02 -3.47 -3.76
CA GLY A 137 13.41 -4.19 -4.88
C GLY A 137 12.46 -3.37 -5.76
N SER A 138 11.95 -3.91 -6.85
CA SER A 138 10.83 -3.27 -7.57
C SER A 138 9.78 -4.30 -7.94
N ARG A 139 8.68 -3.83 -8.54
CA ARG A 139 7.45 -4.60 -8.71
C ARG A 139 6.99 -5.23 -7.38
N CYS A 140 6.98 -4.42 -6.32
CA CYS A 140 6.70 -4.90 -4.97
C CYS A 140 5.20 -4.99 -4.70
N ALA A 141 4.80 -6.03 -3.99
CA ALA A 141 3.47 -6.21 -3.43
C ALA A 141 3.55 -6.62 -1.96
N ILE A 142 2.56 -6.22 -1.17
CA ILE A 142 2.42 -6.66 0.22
C ILE A 142 0.97 -6.99 0.51
N LYS A 143 0.76 -8.11 1.21
CA LYS A 143 -0.52 -8.51 1.79
C LYS A 143 -0.36 -8.52 3.30
N LEU A 144 -1.25 -7.84 4.00
CA LEU A 144 -1.20 -7.80 5.46
C LEU A 144 -2.02 -8.99 6.01
N ASP A 145 -1.31 -10.02 6.45
CA ASP A 145 -1.86 -11.21 7.10
C ASP A 145 -1.57 -11.16 8.63
N PRO A 146 -2.44 -11.67 9.53
CA PRO A 146 -3.87 -11.95 9.40
C PRO A 146 -4.68 -10.91 10.19
N VAL A 147 -5.61 -10.17 9.56
CA VAL A 147 -6.69 -9.58 10.38
C VAL A 147 -8.06 -9.61 9.72
N ASN A 148 -8.29 -9.21 8.46
CA ASN A 148 -9.68 -9.15 7.96
C ASN A 148 -9.92 -9.39 6.47
N ASN A 149 -8.90 -9.39 5.59
CA ASN A 149 -9.16 -9.54 4.16
C ASN A 149 -7.94 -9.96 3.31
N HIS A 150 -7.78 -11.26 3.06
CA HIS A 150 -6.71 -11.79 2.20
C HIS A 150 -6.83 -11.41 0.72
N TYR A 151 -7.92 -10.75 0.33
CA TYR A 151 -8.12 -10.22 -1.01
C TYR A 151 -7.56 -8.82 -1.20
N LEU A 152 -7.13 -8.14 -0.12
CA LEU A 152 -6.47 -6.85 -0.22
C LEU A 152 -4.97 -7.03 -0.40
N SER A 153 -4.43 -6.34 -1.40
CA SER A 153 -3.00 -6.24 -1.63
C SER A 153 -2.62 -4.80 -1.94
N TYR A 154 -1.49 -4.37 -1.42
CA TYR A 154 -0.88 -3.09 -1.74
C TYR A 154 0.28 -3.29 -2.72
N LEU A 155 0.48 -2.32 -3.60
CA LEU A 155 1.54 -2.35 -4.60
C LEU A 155 2.41 -1.11 -4.52
N TYR A 156 3.70 -1.31 -4.81
CA TYR A 156 4.68 -0.25 -5.02
C TYR A 156 5.65 -0.67 -6.13
N THR A 157 5.62 0.04 -7.25
CA THR A 157 6.33 -0.40 -8.46
C THR A 157 6.69 0.78 -9.36
N LEU A 158 7.69 0.62 -10.21
CA LEU A 158 7.97 1.56 -11.28
C LEU A 158 6.90 1.44 -12.36
N SER A 159 6.45 2.58 -12.90
CA SER A 159 5.41 2.58 -13.94
C SER A 159 5.86 1.95 -15.25
N SER A 160 7.16 1.85 -15.49
CA SER A 160 7.73 1.15 -16.65
C SER A 160 7.72 -0.38 -16.53
N GLU A 161 7.48 -0.93 -15.34
CA GLU A 161 7.58 -2.38 -15.08
C GLU A 161 6.23 -3.08 -15.05
N VAL A 162 5.15 -2.31 -14.99
CA VAL A 162 3.79 -2.83 -14.93
C VAL A 162 2.91 -2.08 -15.92
N SER A 163 2.12 -2.84 -16.67
CA SER A 163 0.97 -2.26 -17.37
C SER A 163 -0.20 -2.30 -16.39
N LEU A 164 -0.63 -1.13 -15.92
CA LEU A 164 -1.84 -1.05 -15.12
C LEU A 164 -3.01 -1.46 -15.99
N GLY A 165 -3.76 -2.44 -15.51
CA GLY A 165 -4.93 -2.84 -16.23
C GLY A 165 -6.06 -3.35 -15.37
N GLY A 166 -7.28 -3.26 -15.90
CA GLY A 166 -8.53 -3.60 -15.25
C GLY A 166 -9.57 -2.56 -15.63
N LEU A 167 -10.79 -3.00 -15.95
CA LEU A 167 -11.87 -2.10 -16.37
C LEU A 167 -12.28 -1.10 -15.28
N ASN A 168 -12.02 -1.43 -14.01
CA ASN A 168 -12.53 -0.68 -12.86
C ASN A 168 -11.44 0.11 -12.13
N ASN A 169 -10.19 0.11 -12.59
CA ASN A 169 -9.12 0.77 -11.86
C ASN A 169 -9.29 2.28 -11.85
N VAL A 170 -9.18 2.86 -10.66
CA VAL A 170 -9.16 4.31 -10.48
C VAL A 170 -7.71 4.75 -10.37
N VAL A 171 -7.16 5.22 -11.49
CA VAL A 171 -5.79 5.74 -11.56
C VAL A 171 -5.82 7.26 -11.48
N ARG A 172 -5.02 7.84 -10.58
CA ARG A 172 -4.83 9.29 -10.49
C ARG A 172 -3.34 9.63 -10.54
N LYS A 173 -3.04 10.78 -11.13
CA LYS A 173 -1.69 11.35 -11.09
C LYS A 173 -1.57 12.34 -9.94
N CYS A 174 -0.34 12.43 -9.44
CA CYS A 174 0.18 13.58 -8.72
C CYS A 174 0.43 14.69 -9.75
#